data_AF-A0A392RQA9-F1
#
_entry.id   AF-A0A392RQA9-F1
#
_cell.length_a   1.000
_cell.length_b   1.000
_cell.length_c   1.000
_cell.angle_alpha   90.00
_cell.angle_beta   90.00
_cell.angle_gamma   90.00
#
_symmetry.space_group_name_H-M   'P 1'
#
loop_
_entity.id
_entity.type
_entity.pdbx_description
1 polymer ?
#
loop_
_entity_poly.entity_id
_entity_poly.type
_entity_poly.pdbx_seq_one_letter_code
_entity_poly.pdbx_strand_id
1 'polypeptide(L)'
;MMCQDEHKVTLGSYVLHDEADYWWGNVNQRLGAGGALITWAMFKREFLIKYFPADERNRKVVEFMELKQGNMSVTEYAAKFEELCRFAPHYNTVEAEEDKCVKF
;
A
#
# COMPACT_ATOMS: atom_id res chain seq x y z
N MET A 1 -2.15 -23.32 -12.08
CA MET A 1 -3.19 -23.41 -11.04
C MET A 1 -3.56 -21.97 -10.67
N MET A 2 -4.73 -21.49 -11.10
CA MET A 2 -5.18 -20.13 -10.76
C MET A 2 -5.73 -20.16 -9.33
N CYS A 3 -5.14 -19.38 -8.43
CA CYS A 3 -5.73 -19.18 -7.11
C CYS A 3 -7.00 -18.35 -7.26
N GLN A 4 -8.16 -18.93 -6.91
CA GLN A 4 -9.45 -18.25 -6.94
C GLN A 4 -9.48 -17.11 -5.94
N ASP A 5 -10.23 -16.06 -6.24
CA ASP A 5 -10.25 -14.85 -5.41
C ASP A 5 -10.77 -15.10 -4.00
N GLU A 6 -11.71 -16.02 -3.84
CA GLU A 6 -12.23 -16.48 -2.54
C GLU A 6 -11.11 -17.03 -1.66
N HIS A 7 -10.25 -17.90 -2.21
CA HIS A 7 -9.12 -18.46 -1.48
C HIS A 7 -8.11 -17.38 -1.06
N LYS A 8 -7.88 -16.37 -1.91
CA LYS A 8 -7.00 -15.24 -1.55
C LYS A 8 -7.59 -14.41 -0.42
N VAL A 9 -8.89 -14.14 -0.46
CA VAL A 9 -9.59 -13.41 0.61
C VAL A 9 -9.52 -14.19 1.92
N THR A 10 -9.77 -15.50 1.90
CA THR A 10 -9.66 -16.36 3.09
C THR A 10 -8.25 -16.33 3.69
N LEU A 11 -7.22 -16.48 2.85
CA LEU A 11 -5.83 -16.44 3.32
C LEU A 11 -5.45 -15.05 3.84
N GLY A 12 -5.89 -13.99 3.18
CA GLY A 12 -5.64 -12.61 3.60
C GLY A 12 -6.36 -12.23 4.88
N SER A 13 -7.56 -12.74 5.12
CA SER A 13 -8.28 -12.52 6.38
C SER A 13 -7.70 -13.33 7.53
N TYR A 14 -7.11 -14.50 7.26
CA TYR A 14 -6.53 -15.37 8.29
C TYR A 14 -5.36 -14.74 9.06
N VAL A 15 -4.64 -13.80 8.44
CA VAL A 15 -3.52 -13.10 9.08
C VAL A 15 -3.94 -11.86 9.87
N LEU A 16 -5.23 -11.50 9.84
CA LEU A 16 -5.75 -10.38 10.63
C LEU A 16 -5.94 -10.83 12.08
N HIS A 17 -5.64 -9.92 13.01
CA HIS A 17 -5.79 -10.17 14.44
C HIS A 17 -6.47 -8.98 15.13
N ASP A 18 -7.04 -9.23 16.30
CA ASP A 18 -7.64 -8.22 17.19
C ASP A 18 -8.63 -7.29 16.47
N GLU A 19 -8.35 -5.99 16.42
CA GLU A 19 -9.22 -4.98 15.80
C GLU A 19 -9.41 -5.22 14.31
N ALA A 20 -8.40 -5.75 13.61
CA ALA A 20 -8.46 -5.98 12.18
C ALA A 20 -9.35 -7.17 11.81
N ASP A 21 -9.34 -8.21 12.62
CA ASP A 21 -10.25 -9.35 12.43
C ASP A 21 -11.71 -8.93 12.69
N TYR A 22 -11.96 -8.21 13.80
CA TYR A 22 -13.29 -7.70 14.11
C TYR A 22 -13.81 -6.73 13.04
N TRP A 23 -12.97 -5.80 12.57
CA TRP A 23 -13.30 -4.90 11.48
C TRP A 23 -13.63 -5.67 10.20
N TRP A 24 -12.80 -6.63 9.81
CA TRP A 24 -13.01 -7.40 8.59
C TRP A 24 -14.30 -8.22 8.65
N GLY A 25 -14.65 -8.82 9.79
CA GLY A 25 -15.92 -9.52 9.97
C GLY A 25 -17.14 -8.65 9.63
N ASN A 26 -17.13 -7.39 10.11
CA ASN A 26 -18.20 -6.43 9.81
C ASN A 26 -18.24 -6.02 8.33
N VAL A 27 -17.07 -5.76 7.72
CA VAL A 27 -16.97 -5.41 6.30
C VAL A 27 -17.40 -6.58 5.41
N ASN A 28 -16.97 -7.79 5.73
CA ASN A 28 -17.30 -9.03 5.03
C ASN A 28 -18.82 -9.28 5.04
N GLN A 29 -19.48 -9.10 6.18
CA GLN A 29 -20.93 -9.19 6.28
C GLN A 29 -21.65 -8.16 5.41
N ARG A 30 -21.17 -6.90 5.41
CA ARG A 30 -21.75 -5.83 4.60
C ARG A 30 -21.56 -6.06 3.10
N LEU A 31 -20.37 -6.49 2.67
CA LEU A 31 -20.06 -6.71 1.26
C LEU A 31 -20.69 -7.98 0.70
N GLY A 32 -20.80 -9.03 1.53
CA GLY A 32 -21.42 -10.31 1.15
C GLY A 32 -22.95 -10.31 1.23
N ALA A 33 -23.56 -9.18 1.59
CA ALA A 33 -25.02 -9.05 1.64
C ALA A 33 -25.63 -9.42 0.28
N GLY A 34 -26.67 -10.27 0.28
CA GLY A 34 -27.31 -10.74 -0.95
C GLY A 34 -26.52 -11.80 -1.73
N GLY A 35 -25.50 -12.42 -1.12
CA GLY A 35 -24.71 -13.50 -1.74
C GLY A 35 -23.65 -13.01 -2.72
N ALA A 36 -23.25 -11.74 -2.64
CA ALA A 36 -22.20 -11.19 -3.48
C ALA A 36 -20.84 -11.81 -3.15
N LEU A 37 -20.10 -12.21 -4.19
CA LEU A 37 -18.75 -12.74 -4.06
C LEU A 37 -17.77 -11.61 -3.77
N ILE A 38 -17.02 -11.75 -2.67
CA ILE A 38 -15.98 -10.79 -2.29
C ILE A 38 -14.70 -11.17 -3.02
N THR A 39 -14.28 -10.30 -3.93
CA THR A 39 -13.04 -10.48 -4.70
C THR A 39 -11.82 -10.07 -3.89
N TRP A 40 -10.64 -10.54 -4.29
CA TRP A 40 -9.38 -10.11 -3.68
C TRP A 40 -9.14 -8.61 -3.84
N ALA A 41 -9.59 -8.03 -4.95
CA ALA A 41 -9.53 -6.60 -5.20
C ALA A 41 -10.37 -5.79 -4.19
N MET A 42 -11.56 -6.28 -3.84
CA MET A 42 -12.43 -5.64 -2.84
C MET A 42 -11.82 -5.70 -1.43
N PHE A 43 -11.30 -6.86 -1.01
CA PHE A 43 -10.58 -6.99 0.26
C PHE A 43 -9.44 -5.97 0.36
N LYS A 44 -8.54 -5.95 -0.63
CA LYS A 44 -7.41 -5.01 -0.65
C LYS A 44 -7.86 -3.55 -0.61
N ARG A 45 -8.93 -3.22 -1.34
CA ARG A 45 -9.46 -1.85 -1.36
C ARG A 45 -9.92 -1.41 0.03
N GLU A 46 -10.78 -2.19 0.68
CA GLU A 46 -11.29 -1.85 2.02
C GLU A 46 -10.17 -1.80 3.05
N PHE A 47 -9.25 -2.76 2.98
CA PHE A 47 -8.08 -2.82 3.86
C PHE A 47 -7.21 -1.57 3.73
N LEU A 48 -6.88 -1.17 2.50
CA LEU A 48 -6.08 0.03 2.24
C LEU A 48 -6.82 1.31 2.62
N ILE A 49 -8.15 1.37 2.47
CA ILE A 49 -8.94 2.54 2.92
C ILE A 49 -8.83 2.72 4.43
N LYS A 50 -8.94 1.63 5.20
CA LYS A 50 -8.94 1.65 6.67
C LYS A 50 -7.54 1.84 7.26
N TYR A 51 -6.56 1.07 6.80
CA TYR A 51 -5.23 0.99 7.44
C TYR A 51 -4.15 1.78 6.71
N PHE A 52 -4.37 2.16 5.46
CA PHE A 52 -3.41 2.97 4.71
C PHE A 52 -4.11 4.10 3.94
N PRO A 53 -4.79 5.02 4.66
CA PRO A 53 -5.65 6.03 4.07
C PRO A 53 -4.88 6.98 3.14
N ALA A 54 -5.62 7.69 2.29
CA ALA A 54 -5.03 8.59 1.29
C ALA A 54 -4.06 9.62 1.91
N ASP A 55 -4.38 10.15 3.09
CA ASP A 55 -3.51 11.11 3.76
C ASP A 55 -2.16 10.50 4.16
N GLU A 56 -2.15 9.26 4.65
CA GLU A 56 -0.91 8.56 4.99
C GLU A 56 -0.07 8.27 3.74
N ARG A 57 -0.74 7.88 2.64
CA ARG A 57 -0.08 7.70 1.34
C ARG A 57 0.52 9.01 0.81
N ASN A 58 -0.25 10.09 0.90
CA ASN A 58 0.19 11.42 0.47
C ASN A 58 1.38 11.91 1.31
N ARG A 59 1.37 11.67 2.63
CA ARG A 59 2.53 11.96 3.48
C ARG A 59 3.78 11.20 3.04
N LYS A 60 3.65 9.92 2.66
CA LYS A 60 4.78 9.15 2.11
C LYS A 60 5.31 9.71 0.79
N VAL A 61 4.43 10.22 -0.08
CA VAL A 61 4.83 10.91 -1.32
C VAL A 61 5.55 12.24 -1.02
N VAL A 62 5.06 13.03 -0.07
CA VAL A 62 5.72 14.27 0.36
C VAL A 62 7.08 13.96 0.98
N GLU A 63 7.17 12.95 1.86
CA GLU A 63 8.43 12.49 2.45
C GLU A 63 9.43 12.08 1.37
N PHE A 64 8.97 11.43 0.30
CA PHE A 64 9.80 11.12 -0.86
C PHE A 64 10.28 12.37 -1.61
N MET A 65 9.38 13.33 -1.89
CA MET A 65 9.72 14.58 -2.59
C MET A 65 10.75 15.42 -1.83
N GLU A 66 10.66 15.42 -0.51
CA GLU A 66 11.51 16.20 0.38
C GLU A 66 12.76 15.44 0.83
N LEU A 67 12.90 14.17 0.42
CA LEU A 67 14.03 13.34 0.79
C LEU A 67 15.32 13.97 0.26
N LYS A 68 16.23 14.28 1.17
CA LYS A 68 17.60 14.74 0.89
C LYS A 68 18.54 13.89 1.71
N GLN A 69 19.74 13.61 1.19
CA GLN A 69 20.73 12.83 1.94
C GLN A 69 21.06 13.46 3.30
N GLY A 70 21.29 14.77 3.35
CA GLY A 70 21.62 15.47 4.59
C GLY A 70 22.82 14.84 5.29
N ASN A 71 22.64 14.40 6.53
CA ASN A 71 23.67 13.72 7.33
C ASN A 71 23.64 12.18 7.20
N MET A 72 22.76 11.60 6.38
CA MET A 72 22.69 10.16 6.16
C MET A 72 23.90 9.71 5.34
N SER A 73 24.37 8.49 5.62
CA SER A 73 25.27 7.80 4.70
C SER A 73 24.54 7.51 3.38
N VAL A 74 25.30 7.31 2.31
CA VAL A 74 24.75 6.96 0.99
C VAL A 74 23.90 5.69 1.06
N THR A 75 24.30 4.71 1.87
CA THR A 75 23.56 3.46 2.04
C THR A 75 22.23 3.66 2.76
N GLU A 76 22.19 4.46 3.83
CA GLU A 76 20.95 4.79 4.54
C GLU A 76 19.99 5.58 3.66
N TYR A 77 20.52 6.55 2.92
CA TYR A 77 19.76 7.32 1.97
C TYR A 77 19.16 6.44 0.87
N ALA A 78 19.95 5.54 0.26
CA ALA A 78 19.48 4.63 -0.78
C ALA A 78 18.38 3.69 -0.27
N ALA A 79 18.53 3.14 0.94
CA ALA A 79 17.50 2.31 1.56
C ALA A 79 16.19 3.10 1.78
N LYS A 80 16.30 4.33 2.28
CA LYS A 80 15.13 5.20 2.50
C LYS A 80 14.47 5.62 1.18
N PHE A 81 15.26 5.89 0.16
CA PHE A 81 14.78 6.17 -1.19
C PHE A 81 14.00 4.97 -1.74
N GLU A 82 14.54 3.75 -1.69
CA GLU A 82 13.88 2.53 -2.17
C GLU A 82 12.58 2.22 -1.42
N GLU A 83 12.53 2.49 -0.13
CA GLU A 83 11.32 2.35 0.68
C GLU A 83 10.21 3.32 0.21
N LEU A 84 10.53 4.61 0.12
CA LEU A 84 9.59 5.67 -0.17
C LEU A 84 9.14 5.69 -1.64
N CYS A 85 10.04 5.34 -2.55
CA CYS A 85 9.81 5.22 -3.99
C CYS A 85 8.60 4.32 -4.31
N ARG A 86 8.36 3.26 -3.55
CA ARG A 86 7.22 2.34 -3.73
C ARG A 86 5.86 3.01 -3.55
N PHE A 87 5.78 4.11 -2.81
CA PHE A 87 4.54 4.85 -2.55
C PHE A 87 4.30 5.98 -3.53
N ALA A 88 5.27 6.29 -4.40
CA ALA A 88 5.22 7.37 -5.37
C ALA A 88 5.28 6.84 -6.82
N PRO A 89 4.33 5.99 -7.26
CA PRO A 89 4.41 5.32 -8.57
C PRO A 89 4.46 6.27 -9.77
N HIS A 90 3.93 7.50 -9.63
CA HIS A 90 4.04 8.56 -10.64
C HIS A 90 5.48 9.04 -10.87
N TYR A 91 6.40 8.75 -9.96
CA TYR A 91 7.81 9.11 -10.04
C TYR A 91 8.71 7.90 -10.31
N ASN A 92 8.14 6.73 -10.62
CA ASN A 92 8.85 5.50 -10.96
C ASN A 92 8.86 5.24 -12.47
N THR A 93 8.59 6.26 -13.27
CA THR A 93 8.73 6.21 -14.72
C THR A 93 10.13 6.65 -15.12
N VAL A 94 10.66 6.08 -16.19
CA VAL A 94 12.02 6.37 -16.72
C VAL A 94 12.21 7.87 -16.99
N GLU A 95 11.14 8.57 -17.36
CA GLU A 95 11.12 10.03 -17.57
C GLU A 95 11.22 10.84 -16.26
N ALA A 96 10.70 10.30 -15.14
CA ALA A 96 10.85 10.92 -13.82
C ALA A 96 12.19 10.57 -13.14
N GLU A 97 12.88 9.50 -13.58
CA GLU A 97 14.24 9.18 -13.13
C GLU A 97 15.27 10.22 -13.59
N GLU A 98 15.08 10.83 -14.77
CA GLU A 98 15.94 11.92 -15.24
C GLU A 98 15.75 13.20 -14.40
N ASP A 99 14.52 13.50 -13.96
CA ASP A 99 14.22 14.62 -13.05
C ASP A 99 14.74 14.38 -11.61
N LYS A 100 14.91 13.11 -11.22
CA LYS A 100 15.62 12.74 -9.97
C LYS A 100 17.13 12.97 -10.06
N CYS A 101 17.71 13.29 -11.22
CA CYS A 101 19.12 13.68 -11.28
C CYS A 101 19.33 15.20 -11.16
N VAL A 102 18.25 16.00 -11.25
CA VAL A 102 18.36 17.48 -11.27
C VAL A 102 18.22 18.10 -9.88
N LYS A 103 17.69 17.37 -8.89
CA LYS A 103 17.42 17.87 -7.53
C LYS A 103 18.24 17.24 -6.40
N PHE A 104 19.18 16.35 -6.69
CA PHE A 104 20.06 15.70 -5.70
C PHE A 104 21.51 16.15 -5.87
#